data_AF-A0A9D3YUB6-F1
#
_entry.id   AF-A0A9D3YUB6-F1
#
_cell.length_a   1.000
_cell.length_b   1.000
_cell.length_c   1.000
_cell.angle_alpha   90.00
_cell.angle_beta   90.00
_cell.angle_gamma   90.00
#
_symmetry.space_group_name_H-M   'P 1'
#
loop_
_entity.id
_entity.type
_entity.pdbx_description
1 polymer ?
#
loop_
_entity_poly.entity_id
_entity_poly.type
_entity_poly.pdbx_seq_one_letter_code
_entity_poly.pdbx_strand_id
1 'polypeptide(L)'
;MCQLLEPVNIHQMSNMCQLLEPINIHQMSNMCQLLEPINIHQMSNMCQLLEPINFHQMSNMCQLLELINIHQMSNMCQLLEQINIHQMSNICQLLETINIHQMSNMCQLLEPINIHQMSNMCQLLEPVNIHQMSNMCQLLEPINIHQMSDMCQLLEPVNIHQMSNMCQLLEPVNIH
;
A
#
# COMPACT_ATOMS: atom_id res chain seq x y z
N MET A 1 14.39 -10.17 26.86
CA MET A 1 14.39 -8.73 27.19
C MET A 1 15.83 -8.27 27.21
N CYS A 2 16.23 -7.50 26.21
CA CYS A 2 17.46 -6.72 26.27
C CYS A 2 17.01 -5.26 26.21
N GLN A 3 17.02 -4.57 27.35
CA GLN A 3 16.93 -3.12 27.37
C GLN A 3 18.32 -2.60 26.96
N LEU A 4 18.37 -1.92 25.82
CA LEU A 4 19.53 -1.13 25.39
C LEU A 4 19.23 0.30 25.86
N LEU A 5 20.19 0.96 26.53
CA LEU A 5 20.01 2.24 27.22
C LEU A 5 20.54 3.47 26.44
N GLU A 6 20.99 3.29 25.19
CA GLU A 6 21.54 4.35 24.34
C GLU A 6 21.18 4.10 22.87
N PRO A 7 21.15 5.13 22.00
CA PRO A 7 20.88 4.95 20.57
C PRO A 7 21.96 4.07 19.93
N VAL A 8 21.62 2.81 19.70
CA VAL A 8 22.50 1.83 19.09
C VAL A 8 22.30 1.85 17.57
N ASN A 9 23.40 1.82 16.81
CA ASN A 9 23.35 1.44 15.41
C ASN A 9 23.54 -0.07 15.34
N ILE A 10 22.48 -0.80 14.99
CA ILE A 10 22.53 -2.26 14.84
C ILE A 10 22.70 -2.58 13.35
N HIS A 11 23.79 -3.25 13.00
CA HIS A 11 24.02 -3.67 11.62
C HIS A 11 23.04 -4.77 11.19
N GLN A 12 22.86 -5.80 12.03
CA GLN A 12 21.99 -6.94 11.74
C GLN A 12 21.30 -7.44 13.00
N MET A 13 20.01 -7.70 12.90
CA MET A 13 19.21 -8.34 13.93
C MET A 13 18.27 -9.36 13.30
N SER A 14 18.28 -10.59 13.83
CA SER A 14 17.48 -11.67 13.24
C SER A 14 16.02 -11.62 13.72
N ASN A 15 15.80 -11.77 15.02
CA ASN A 15 14.44 -11.85 15.58
C ASN A 15 14.34 -10.92 16.79
N MET A 16 13.25 -10.18 16.85
CA MET A 16 12.91 -9.37 18.00
C MET A 16 11.41 -9.45 18.22
N CYS A 17 11.00 -9.59 19.48
CA CYS A 17 9.57 -9.62 19.81
C CYS A 17 9.03 -8.20 19.99
N GLN A 18 9.76 -7.37 20.74
CA GLN A 18 9.38 -6.01 21.08
C GLN A 18 10.63 -5.13 21.15
N LEU A 19 10.49 -3.89 20.69
CA LEU A 19 11.47 -2.84 20.84
C LEU A 19 10.80 -1.64 21.52
N LEU A 20 11.46 -1.12 22.55
CA LEU A 20 10.94 -0.08 23.44
C LEU A 20 11.83 1.17 23.47
N GLU A 21 12.85 1.25 22.61
CA GLU A 21 13.70 2.43 22.48
C GLU A 21 14.08 2.66 21.01
N PRO A 22 14.29 3.94 20.60
CA PRO A 22 14.67 4.29 19.24
C PRO A 22 16.09 3.80 18.91
N ILE A 23 16.21 3.08 17.80
CA ILE A 23 17.45 2.48 17.29
C ILE A 23 17.53 2.78 15.78
N ASN A 24 18.73 2.77 15.19
CA ASN A 24 18.85 2.64 13.73
C ASN A 24 19.27 1.21 13.40
N ILE A 25 18.48 0.52 12.59
CA ILE A 25 18.76 -0.87 12.20
C ILE A 25 19.00 -0.92 10.70
N HIS A 26 20.18 -1.41 10.29
CA HIS A 26 20.45 -1.58 8.86
C HIS A 26 19.67 -2.77 8.30
N GLN A 27 19.69 -3.92 8.97
CA GLN A 27 18.96 -5.14 8.56
C GLN A 27 18.23 -5.80 9.73
N MET A 28 16.92 -5.99 9.57
CA MET A 28 16.06 -6.71 10.49
C MET A 28 15.29 -7.82 9.76
N SER A 29 15.38 -9.07 10.24
CA SER A 29 14.64 -10.16 9.59
C SER A 29 13.19 -10.22 10.07
N ASN A 30 12.93 -10.33 11.37
CA ASN A 30 11.57 -10.52 11.90
C ASN A 30 11.29 -9.65 13.14
N MET A 31 10.28 -8.79 13.05
CA MET A 31 9.77 -7.99 14.17
C MET A 31 8.29 -8.32 14.42
N CYS A 32 7.96 -8.77 15.63
CA CYS A 32 6.56 -9.00 15.98
C CYS A 32 5.81 -7.69 16.21
N GLN A 33 6.33 -6.85 17.11
CA GLN A 33 5.72 -5.58 17.50
C GLN A 33 6.77 -4.51 17.66
N LEU A 34 6.47 -3.32 17.16
CA LEU A 34 7.32 -2.15 17.31
C LEU A 34 6.48 -0.99 17.86
N LEU A 35 6.97 -0.42 18.96
CA LEU A 35 6.26 0.50 19.84
C LEU A 35 6.93 1.87 19.96
N GLU A 36 8.00 2.11 19.21
CA GLU A 36 8.76 3.37 19.23
C GLU A 36 9.26 3.67 17.81
N PRO A 37 9.49 4.96 17.48
CA PRO A 37 9.97 5.38 16.16
C PRO A 37 11.43 4.95 15.91
N ILE A 38 11.67 4.41 14.71
CA ILE A 38 12.96 3.81 14.30
C ILE A 38 13.19 4.13 12.83
N ASN A 39 14.45 4.21 12.41
CA ASN A 39 14.80 4.10 10.99
C ASN A 39 15.33 2.71 10.70
N ILE A 40 14.63 1.97 9.84
CA ILE A 40 15.07 0.64 9.39
C ILE A 40 15.35 0.71 7.89
N HIS A 41 16.58 0.40 7.49
CA HIS A 41 16.93 0.38 6.07
C HIS A 41 16.31 -0.83 5.37
N GLN A 42 16.43 -2.03 5.93
CA GLN A 42 15.85 -3.25 5.40
C GLN A 42 15.12 -4.05 6.47
N MET A 43 13.82 -4.29 6.26
CA MET A 43 13.00 -5.19 7.07
C MET A 43 12.39 -6.30 6.21
N SER A 44 12.53 -7.55 6.63
CA SER A 44 11.91 -8.67 5.90
C SER A 44 10.46 -8.86 6.32
N ASN A 45 10.19 -9.10 7.60
CA ASN A 45 8.84 -9.37 8.10
C ASN A 45 8.49 -8.52 9.33
N MET A 46 7.32 -7.89 9.28
CA MET A 46 6.74 -7.16 10.41
C MET A 46 5.29 -7.59 10.59
N CYS A 47 4.95 -8.08 11.78
CA CYS A 47 3.57 -8.45 12.07
C CYS A 47 2.72 -7.21 12.35
N GLN A 48 3.17 -6.34 13.25
CA GLN A 48 2.41 -5.18 13.69
C GLN A 48 3.33 -3.98 13.92
N LEU A 49 2.92 -2.83 13.41
CA LEU A 49 3.48 -1.53 13.77
C LEU A 49 2.42 -0.66 14.44
N LEU A 50 2.84 0.06 15.48
CA LEU A 50 1.97 0.93 16.27
C LEU A 50 2.44 2.40 16.30
N GLU A 51 3.59 2.73 15.73
CA GLU A 51 4.18 4.09 15.80
C GLU A 51 4.84 4.48 14.46
N PRO A 52 5.09 5.77 14.20
CA PRO A 52 5.56 6.26 12.91
C PRO A 52 7.00 5.88 12.61
N ILE A 53 7.27 5.44 11.37
CA ILE A 53 8.58 4.97 10.94
C ILE A 53 8.92 5.42 9.52
N ASN A 54 10.21 5.44 9.20
CA ASN A 54 10.68 5.46 7.82
C ASN A 54 11.35 4.13 7.47
N PHE A 55 10.82 3.46 6.46
CA PHE A 55 11.43 2.27 5.85
C PHE A 55 11.98 2.59 4.47
N HIS A 56 13.23 2.19 4.20
CA HIS A 56 13.71 2.17 2.83
C HIS A 56 13.17 0.95 2.08
N GLN A 57 13.27 -0.25 2.67
CA GLN A 57 12.77 -1.49 2.09
C GLN A 57 12.03 -2.35 3.14
N MET A 58 10.81 -2.75 2.80
CA MET A 58 9.96 -3.64 3.60
C MET A 58 9.44 -4.79 2.73
N SER A 59 9.69 -6.05 3.10
CA SER A 59 9.19 -7.17 2.28
C SER A 59 7.74 -7.53 2.61
N ASN A 60 7.42 -7.85 3.87
CA ASN A 60 6.09 -8.31 4.25
C ASN A 60 5.57 -7.64 5.52
N MET A 61 4.43 -6.96 5.42
CA MET A 61 3.77 -6.33 6.54
C MET A 61 2.35 -6.87 6.70
N CYS A 62 2.05 -7.44 7.87
CA CYS A 62 0.71 -7.95 8.12
C CYS A 62 -0.27 -6.82 8.45
N GLN A 63 0.08 -6.00 9.45
CA GLN A 63 -0.79 -4.92 9.92
C GLN A 63 0.01 -3.67 10.22
N LEU A 64 -0.60 -2.54 9.86
CA LEU A 64 -0.08 -1.24 10.17
C LEU A 64 -1.19 -0.34 10.70
N LEU A 65 -0.87 0.38 11.78
CA LEU A 65 -1.82 1.19 12.52
C LEU A 65 -1.48 2.69 12.54
N GLU A 66 -0.31 3.14 12.06
CA GLU A 66 0.07 4.55 12.08
C GLU A 66 0.89 5.02 10.85
N LEU A 67 1.07 6.34 10.73
CA LEU A 67 1.75 7.09 9.66
C LEU A 67 3.17 6.59 9.31
N ILE A 68 3.44 6.30 8.03
CA ILE A 68 4.78 5.89 7.57
C ILE A 68 5.13 6.51 6.23
N ASN A 69 6.42 6.71 5.98
CA ASN A 69 6.95 6.80 4.63
C ASN A 69 7.72 5.54 4.26
N ILE A 70 7.28 4.85 3.19
CA ILE A 70 7.94 3.64 2.70
C ILE A 70 8.38 3.86 1.26
N HIS A 71 9.68 3.71 1.01
CA HIS A 71 10.18 3.80 -0.36
C HIS A 71 9.79 2.55 -1.17
N GLN A 72 10.02 1.35 -0.64
CA GLN A 72 9.67 0.08 -1.30
C GLN A 72 8.99 -0.90 -0.35
N MET A 73 7.81 -1.37 -0.73
CA MET A 73 7.08 -2.44 -0.07
C MET A 73 6.67 -3.55 -1.05
N SER A 74 6.96 -4.81 -0.70
CA SER A 74 6.54 -5.93 -1.53
C SER A 74 5.10 -6.36 -1.23
N ASN A 75 4.78 -6.70 0.01
CA ASN A 75 3.47 -7.23 0.37
C ASN A 75 2.92 -6.57 1.62
N MET A 76 1.63 -6.22 1.56
CA MET A 76 0.87 -5.72 2.70
C MET A 76 -0.49 -6.39 2.78
N CYS A 77 -0.82 -6.96 3.93
CA CYS A 77 -2.10 -7.62 4.13
C CYS A 77 -3.19 -6.59 4.45
N GLN A 78 -2.98 -5.75 5.46
CA GLN A 78 -3.97 -4.80 5.95
C GLN A 78 -3.32 -3.46 6.31
N LEU A 79 -4.04 -2.39 5.97
CA LEU A 79 -3.59 -1.03 6.20
C LEU A 79 -4.72 -0.16 6.72
N LEU A 80 -4.47 0.47 7.89
CA LEU A 80 -5.51 1.13 8.69
C LEU A 80 -5.34 2.64 8.85
N GLU A 81 -4.21 3.23 8.42
CA GLU A 81 -3.99 4.68 8.52
C GLU A 81 -3.24 5.26 7.29
N GLN A 82 -3.12 6.60 7.24
CA GLN A 82 -2.49 7.37 6.16
C GLN A 82 -1.02 7.02 5.92
N ILE A 83 -0.64 6.84 4.64
CA ILE A 83 0.76 6.54 4.24
C ILE A 83 1.11 7.19 2.92
N ASN A 84 2.39 7.49 2.75
CA ASN A 84 2.99 7.71 1.44
C ASN A 84 3.90 6.53 1.06
N ILE A 85 3.54 5.81 -0.01
CA ILE A 85 4.32 4.69 -0.52
C ILE A 85 4.79 5.00 -1.94
N HIS A 86 6.10 4.97 -2.16
CA HIS A 86 6.63 5.21 -3.50
C HIS A 86 6.43 3.99 -4.41
N GLN A 87 6.77 2.79 -3.94
CA GLN A 87 6.57 1.53 -4.67
C GLN A 87 5.93 0.46 -3.80
N MET A 88 4.78 -0.05 -4.24
CA MET A 88 4.05 -1.14 -3.62
C MET A 88 3.83 -2.27 -4.64
N SER A 89 4.21 -3.51 -4.31
CA SER A 89 3.90 -4.63 -5.22
C SER A 89 2.48 -5.15 -5.00
N ASN A 90 2.11 -5.53 -3.79
CA ASN A 90 0.80 -6.14 -3.51
C ASN A 90 0.15 -5.59 -2.24
N ILE A 91 -1.12 -5.19 -2.35
CA ILE A 91 -2.01 -4.94 -1.20
C ILE A 91 -3.22 -5.88 -1.27
N CYS A 92 -3.48 -6.60 -0.18
CA CYS A 92 -4.71 -7.39 -0.07
C CYS A 92 -5.91 -6.50 0.26
N GLN A 93 -5.83 -5.70 1.32
CA GLN A 93 -6.92 -4.84 1.80
C GLN A 93 -6.42 -3.47 2.24
N LEU A 94 -7.16 -2.44 1.83
CA LEU A 94 -6.94 -1.07 2.24
C LEU A 94 -8.18 -0.50 2.93
N LEU A 95 -8.01 0.12 4.09
CA LEU A 95 -9.10 0.64 4.92
C LEU A 95 -9.00 2.15 5.19
N GLU A 96 -8.06 2.88 4.59
CA GLU A 96 -7.94 4.34 4.74
C GLU A 96 -7.23 5.03 3.54
N THR A 97 -7.25 6.37 3.53
CA THR A 97 -6.69 7.24 2.48
C THR A 97 -5.17 7.17 2.34
N ILE A 98 -4.67 6.99 1.12
CA ILE A 98 -3.23 6.85 0.84
C ILE A 98 -2.84 7.52 -0.48
N ASN A 99 -1.59 7.96 -0.56
CA ASN A 99 -0.95 8.32 -1.82
C ASN A 99 0.08 7.26 -2.21
N ILE A 100 -0.12 6.62 -3.36
CA ILE A 100 0.80 5.61 -3.90
C ILE A 100 1.28 6.03 -5.27
N HIS A 101 2.60 6.11 -5.44
CA HIS A 101 3.16 6.48 -6.74
C HIS A 101 3.10 5.30 -7.73
N GLN A 102 3.54 4.11 -7.32
CA GLN A 102 3.49 2.89 -8.14
C GLN A 102 2.91 1.70 -7.37
N MET A 103 1.89 1.08 -7.95
CA MET A 103 1.28 -0.13 -7.44
C MET A 103 1.17 -1.21 -8.52
N SER A 104 1.60 -2.43 -8.22
CA SER A 104 1.45 -3.55 -9.16
C SER A 104 0.08 -4.20 -9.04
N ASN A 105 -0.30 -4.69 -7.86
CA ASN A 105 -1.57 -5.39 -7.65
C ASN A 105 -2.28 -4.91 -6.39
N MET A 106 -3.59 -4.75 -6.50
CA MET A 106 -4.48 -4.60 -5.36
C MET A 106 -5.69 -5.52 -5.49
N CYS A 107 -6.02 -6.22 -4.41
CA CYS A 107 -7.18 -7.11 -4.39
C CYS A 107 -8.46 -6.33 -4.10
N GLN A 108 -8.50 -5.60 -2.99
CA GLN A 108 -9.69 -4.88 -2.52
C GLN A 108 -9.33 -3.50 -1.97
N LEU A 109 -10.10 -2.50 -2.38
CA LEU A 109 -10.06 -1.15 -1.86
C LEU A 109 -11.41 -0.82 -1.19
N LEU A 110 -11.37 -0.33 0.05
CA LEU A 110 -12.56 0.00 0.84
C LEU A 110 -12.63 1.48 1.26
N GLU A 111 -11.72 2.34 0.79
CA GLU A 111 -11.68 3.78 1.07
C GLU A 111 -11.03 4.55 -0.10
N PRO A 112 -11.24 5.88 -0.22
CA PRO A 112 -10.68 6.67 -1.31
C PRO A 112 -9.15 6.69 -1.34
N ILE A 113 -8.57 6.60 -2.54
CA ILE A 113 -7.12 6.63 -2.75
C ILE A 113 -6.73 7.50 -3.95
N ASN A 114 -5.51 8.01 -3.94
CA ASN A 114 -4.86 8.57 -5.13
C ASN A 114 -3.69 7.67 -5.55
N ILE A 115 -3.75 7.14 -6.76
CA ILE A 115 -2.69 6.30 -7.34
C ILE A 115 -2.19 6.90 -8.64
N HIS A 116 -0.88 7.10 -8.77
CA HIS A 116 -0.31 7.59 -10.02
C HIS A 116 -0.23 6.46 -11.07
N GLN A 117 0.27 5.28 -10.72
CA GLN A 117 0.34 4.12 -11.61
C GLN A 117 -0.15 2.85 -10.91
N MET A 118 -1.15 2.18 -11.48
CA MET A 118 -1.67 0.89 -11.04
C MET A 118 -1.61 -0.12 -12.18
N SER A 119 -1.04 -1.32 -11.96
CA SER A 119 -1.07 -2.35 -13.00
C SER A 119 -2.36 -3.16 -12.96
N ASN A 120 -2.76 -3.70 -11.81
CA ASN A 120 -3.93 -4.57 -11.70
C ASN A 120 -4.78 -4.24 -10.46
N MET A 121 -6.08 -4.09 -10.65
CA MET A 121 -7.08 -3.92 -9.59
C MET A 121 -8.18 -4.97 -9.75
N CYS A 122 -8.37 -5.82 -8.73
CA CYS A 122 -9.43 -6.83 -8.79
C CYS A 122 -10.82 -6.24 -8.49
N GLN A 123 -10.98 -5.56 -7.36
CA GLN A 123 -12.26 -5.01 -6.93
C GLN A 123 -12.10 -3.63 -6.31
N LEU A 124 -12.91 -2.69 -6.78
CA LEU A 124 -12.99 -1.33 -6.24
C LEU A 124 -14.39 -1.10 -5.67
N LEU A 125 -14.47 -0.73 -4.40
CA LEU A 125 -15.73 -0.52 -3.66
C LEU A 125 -15.93 0.92 -3.18
N GLU A 126 -15.04 1.85 -3.54
CA GLU A 126 -15.10 3.27 -3.14
C GLU A 126 -14.50 4.18 -4.24
N PRO A 127 -14.77 5.50 -4.22
CA PRO A 127 -14.28 6.44 -5.22
C PRO A 127 -12.76 6.59 -5.25
N VAL A 128 -12.17 6.64 -6.45
CA VAL A 128 -10.71 6.74 -6.63
C VAL A 128 -10.33 7.68 -7.75
N ASN A 129 -9.16 8.31 -7.61
CA ASN A 129 -8.47 8.95 -8.72
C ASN A 129 -7.22 8.15 -9.09
N ILE A 130 -7.19 7.63 -10.32
CA ILE A 130 -6.02 6.96 -10.89
C ILE A 130 -5.55 7.69 -12.16
N HIS A 131 -4.26 8.00 -12.23
CA HIS A 131 -3.69 8.61 -13.43
C HIS A 131 -3.48 7.55 -14.54
N GLN A 132 -2.88 6.41 -14.23
CA GLN A 132 -2.68 5.30 -15.17
C GLN A 132 -3.07 3.97 -14.56
N MET A 133 -3.96 3.24 -15.23
CA MET A 133 -4.36 1.88 -14.88
C MET A 133 -4.23 0.94 -16.08
N SER A 134 -3.56 -0.20 -15.90
CA SER A 134 -3.50 -1.21 -16.97
C SER A 134 -4.76 -2.07 -16.98
N ASN A 135 -5.09 -2.73 -15.87
CA ASN A 135 -6.20 -3.69 -15.82
C ASN A 135 -7.11 -3.46 -14.60
N MET A 136 -8.43 -3.49 -14.84
CA MET A 136 -9.44 -3.58 -13.78
C MET A 136 -10.45 -4.70 -14.07
N CYS A 137 -10.64 -5.58 -13.08
CA CYS A 137 -11.59 -6.68 -13.20
C CYS A 137 -13.04 -6.21 -12.93
N GLN A 138 -13.29 -5.55 -11.80
CA GLN A 138 -14.63 -5.15 -11.37
C GLN A 138 -14.62 -3.75 -10.74
N LEU A 139 -15.52 -2.90 -11.22
CA LEU A 139 -15.81 -1.60 -10.63
C LEU A 139 -17.24 -1.57 -10.08
N LEU A 140 -17.37 -1.16 -8.81
CA LEU A 140 -18.66 -1.08 -8.10
C LEU A 140 -19.02 0.33 -7.61
N GLU A 141 -18.17 1.33 -7.85
CA GLU A 141 -18.38 2.73 -7.43
C GLU A 141 -17.81 3.71 -8.48
N PRO A 142 -18.20 5.00 -8.47
CA PRO A 142 -17.71 6.00 -9.41
C PRO A 142 -16.20 6.23 -9.34
N ILE A 143 -15.55 6.35 -10.51
CA ILE A 143 -14.11 6.58 -10.59
C ILE A 143 -13.76 7.68 -11.61
N ASN A 144 -12.64 8.36 -11.37
CA ASN A 144 -11.97 9.18 -12.38
C ASN A 144 -10.63 8.53 -12.76
N ILE A 145 -10.51 8.08 -14.02
CA ILE A 145 -9.28 7.51 -14.56
C ILE A 145 -8.81 8.33 -15.76
N HIS A 146 -7.55 8.77 -15.75
CA HIS A 146 -7.00 9.49 -16.90
C HIS A 146 -6.64 8.52 -18.06
N GLN A 147 -5.98 7.40 -17.78
CA GLN A 147 -5.65 6.38 -18.78
C GLN A 147 -5.96 4.98 -18.27
N MET A 148 -6.72 4.22 -19.06
CA MET A 148 -7.11 2.84 -18.80
C MET A 148 -6.82 1.94 -20.01
N SER A 149 -6.09 0.85 -19.83
CA SER A 149 -5.89 -0.10 -20.95
C SER A 149 -7.08 -1.04 -21.08
N ASP A 150 -7.40 -1.80 -20.02
CA ASP A 150 -8.37 -2.90 -20.06
C ASP A 150 -9.34 -2.87 -18.87
N MET A 151 -10.64 -2.96 -19.14
CA MET A 151 -11.69 -3.11 -18.13
C MET A 151 -12.61 -4.31 -18.44
N CYS A 152 -12.77 -5.21 -17.48
CA CYS A 152 -13.61 -6.39 -17.65
C CYS A 152 -15.09 -6.11 -17.39
N GLN A 153 -15.44 -5.55 -16.21
CA GLN A 153 -16.83 -5.33 -15.81
C GLN A 153 -17.02 -3.96 -15.17
N LEU A 154 -18.03 -3.23 -15.67
CA LEU A 154 -18.48 -1.95 -15.14
C LEU A 154 -19.92 -2.05 -14.62
N LEU A 155 -20.13 -1.69 -13.35
CA LEU A 155 -21.45 -1.70 -12.70
C LEU A 155 -21.96 -0.31 -12.26
N GLU A 156 -21.12 0.73 -12.31
CA GLU A 156 -21.47 2.12 -11.92
C GLU A 156 -20.90 3.13 -12.94
N PRO A 157 -21.38 4.40 -12.95
CA PRO A 157 -20.92 5.44 -13.86
C PRO A 157 -19.45 5.83 -13.70
N VAL A 158 -18.78 6.12 -14.81
CA VAL A 158 -17.34 6.43 -14.82
C VAL A 158 -16.99 7.57 -15.76
N ASN A 159 -16.01 8.38 -15.34
CA ASN A 159 -15.28 9.29 -16.20
C ASN A 159 -13.89 8.72 -16.52
N ILE A 160 -13.67 8.34 -17.78
CA ILE A 160 -12.36 7.94 -18.29
C ILE A 160 -11.94 8.87 -19.41
N HIS A 161 -10.72 9.41 -19.38
CA HIS A 161 -10.22 10.23 -20.50
C HIS A 161 -9.73 9.35 -21.66
N GLN A 162 -9.03 8.24 -21.40
CA GLN A 162 -8.60 7.31 -22.45
C GLN A 162 -8.82 5.87 -22.04
N MET A 163 -9.54 5.10 -22.87
CA MET A 163 -9.74 3.66 -22.71
C MET A 163 -9.41 2.91 -24.00
N SER A 164 -8.67 1.79 -23.89
CA SER A 164 -8.36 0.94 -25.06
C SER A 164 -9.39 -0.18 -25.25
N ASN A 165 -9.66 -0.99 -24.22
CA ASN A 165 -10.55 -2.15 -24.31
C ASN A 165 -11.54 -2.21 -23.14
N MET A 166 -12.77 -2.63 -23.45
CA MET A 166 -13.82 -2.90 -22.48
C MET A 166 -14.60 -4.16 -22.87
N CYS A 167 -14.79 -5.09 -21.92
CA CYS A 167 -15.48 -6.35 -22.17
C CYS A 167 -16.99 -6.30 -21.90
N GLN A 168 -17.42 -5.75 -20.76
CA GLN A 168 -18.83 -5.72 -20.35
C GLN A 168 -19.22 -4.36 -19.75
N LEU A 169 -20.31 -3.81 -20.27
CA LEU A 169 -20.88 -2.52 -19.86
C LEU A 169 -22.33 -2.71 -19.37
N LEU A 170 -22.60 -2.36 -18.12
CA LEU A 170 -23.96 -2.38 -17.55
C LEU A 170 -24.52 -0.97 -17.29
N GLU A 171 -23.66 0.04 -17.13
CA GLU A 171 -23.99 1.44 -16.86
C GLU A 171 -23.29 2.39 -17.86
N PRO A 172 -23.67 3.67 -18.00
CA PRO A 172 -23.07 4.58 -18.98
C PRO A 172 -21.65 5.03 -18.61
N VAL A 173 -20.79 5.20 -19.64
CA VAL A 173 -19.41 5.71 -19.51
C VAL A 173 -19.27 7.01 -20.27
N ASN A 174 -18.71 8.02 -19.59
CA ASN A 174 -18.30 9.25 -20.23
C ASN A 174 -16.82 9.18 -20.58
N ILE A 175 -16.55 8.99 -21.87
CA ILE A 175 -15.20 9.05 -22.44
C ILE A 175 -15.00 10.44 -23.07
N HIS A 176 -14.00 11.18 -22.61
CA HIS A 176 -13.63 12.51 -23.12
C HIS A 176 -12.25 12.45 -23.79
#